data_AF-A0A0L0TFE5-F1
#
_entry.id   AF-A0A0L0TFE5-F1
#
_cell.length_a   1.000
_cell.length_b   1.000
_cell.length_c   1.000
_cell.angle_alpha   90.00
_cell.angle_beta   90.00
_cell.angle_gamma   90.00
#
_symmetry.space_group_name_H-M   'P 1'
#
loop_
_entity.id
_entity.type
_entity.pdbx_description
1 polymer ?
#
loop_
_entity_poly.entity_id
_entity_poly.type
_entity_poly.pdbx_seq_one_letter_code
_entity_poly.pdbx_strand_id
1 'polypeptide(L)'
;MGRGYQNATCLEGALKIKEVSYMHSEGILAGELKHGPLALIDENMPVILIMTRDSLYPKVQSAYEQVTARKGKPIIIANTGDENVASNDCHKIWVPQTVDCLQGLLTIIPLQLLSYHLAVLAGVDVDCPRNLAKSVTVE
;
A
#
# COMPACT_ATOMS: atom_id res chain seq x y z
N MET A 1 3.68 0.15 1.60
CA MET A 1 4.69 -0.47 2.49
C MET A 1 4.14 -1.76 3.04
N GLY A 2 4.97 -2.81 3.11
CA GLY A 2 4.57 -4.13 3.60
C GLY A 2 5.78 -5.00 3.88
N ARG A 3 5.57 -6.21 4.41
CA ARG A 3 6.66 -7.12 4.76
C ARG A 3 6.30 -8.56 4.42
N GLY A 4 7.31 -9.39 4.17
CA GLY A 4 7.10 -10.81 3.84
C GLY A 4 6.28 -10.97 2.56
N TYR A 5 5.21 -11.77 2.62
CA TYR A 5 4.31 -12.01 1.49
C TYR A 5 3.67 -10.72 0.95
N GLN A 6 3.52 -9.69 1.79
CA GLN A 6 2.94 -8.40 1.38
C GLN A 6 3.91 -7.53 0.56
N ASN A 7 5.17 -7.93 0.39
CA ASN A 7 6.12 -7.18 -0.44
C ASN A 7 5.65 -7.11 -1.90
N ALA A 8 5.31 -8.26 -2.48
CA ALA A 8 4.79 -8.33 -3.85
C ALA A 8 3.51 -7.51 -4.00
N THR A 9 2.60 -7.59 -3.03
CA THR A 9 1.37 -6.78 -3.00
C THR A 9 1.67 -5.28 -3.01
N CYS A 10 2.68 -4.83 -2.26
CA CYS A 10 3.07 -3.42 -2.24
C CYS A 10 3.66 -2.94 -3.57
N LEU A 11 4.50 -3.77 -4.19
CA LEU A 11 5.08 -3.47 -5.50
C LEU A 11 3.98 -3.38 -6.57
N GLU A 12 3.05 -4.33 -6.58
CA GLU A 12 1.92 -4.32 -7.52
C GLU A 12 0.98 -3.13 -7.27
N GLY A 13 0.64 -2.83 -6.02
CA GLY A 13 -0.20 -1.68 -5.69
C GLY A 13 0.43 -0.35 -6.13
N ALA A 14 1.72 -0.18 -5.89
CA ALA A 14 2.46 0.98 -6.39
C ALA A 14 2.50 1.02 -7.92
N LEU A 15 2.70 -0.13 -8.58
CA LEU A 15 2.66 -0.22 -10.04
C LEU A 15 1.29 0.22 -10.59
N LYS A 16 0.18 -0.30 -10.05
CA LYS A 16 -1.17 0.08 -10.50
C LYS A 16 -1.43 1.57 -10.34
N ILE A 17 -1.12 2.15 -9.18
CA ILE A 17 -1.28 3.60 -8.94
C ILE A 17 -0.47 4.40 -9.97
N LYS A 18 0.79 4.00 -10.23
CA LYS A 18 1.65 4.65 -11.22
C LYS A 18 1.08 4.59 -12.63
N GLU A 19 0.57 3.43 -13.04
CA GLU A 19 0.06 3.21 -14.39
C GLU A 19 -1.23 3.98 -14.65
N VAL A 20 -2.23 3.86 -13.77
CA VAL A 20 -3.57 4.39 -14.06
C VAL A 20 -3.80 5.82 -13.57
N SER A 21 -3.13 6.25 -12.49
CA SER A 21 -3.33 7.59 -11.92
C SER A 21 -2.16 8.54 -12.14
N TYR A 22 -1.07 8.07 -12.77
CA TYR A 22 0.17 8.82 -13.02
C TYR A 22 0.85 9.40 -11.78
N MET A 23 0.45 8.96 -10.59
CA MET A 23 1.08 9.40 -9.36
C MET A 23 2.36 8.63 -9.13
N HIS A 24 3.43 9.36 -8.82
CA HIS A 24 4.68 8.75 -8.44
C HIS A 24 4.47 7.92 -7.17
N SER A 25 4.70 6.62 -7.28
CA SER A 25 4.42 5.65 -6.23
C SER A 25 5.48 4.56 -6.25
N GLU A 26 5.89 4.16 -5.04
CA GLU A 26 6.96 3.19 -4.81
C GLU A 26 6.51 2.16 -3.78
N GLY A 27 6.73 0.88 -4.10
CA GLY A 27 6.50 -0.24 -3.20
C GLY A 27 7.76 -0.49 -2.38
N ILE A 28 7.67 -0.27 -1.06
CA ILE A 28 8.82 -0.37 -0.16
C ILE A 28 8.58 -1.45 0.90
N LEU A 29 9.64 -2.23 1.17
CA LEU A 29 9.68 -3.14 2.32
C LEU A 29 9.70 -2.34 3.63
N ALA A 30 8.81 -2.68 4.56
CA ALA A 30 8.73 -1.99 5.85
C ALA A 30 10.05 -2.03 6.66
N GLY A 31 10.91 -3.03 6.40
CA GLY A 31 12.25 -3.12 7.01
C GLY A 31 13.27 -2.13 6.45
N GLU A 32 13.09 -1.67 5.20
CA GLU A 32 14.03 -0.79 4.50
C GLU A 32 13.81 0.69 4.81
N LEU A 33 12.80 1.02 5.62
CA LEU A 33 12.38 2.38 5.90
C LEU A 33 13.56 3.26 6.35
N LYS A 34 14.38 2.77 7.29
CA LYS A 34 15.51 3.51 7.87
C LYS A 34 16.71 3.66 6.92
N HIS A 35 16.73 2.96 5.80
CA HIS A 35 17.85 2.98 4.86
C HIS A 35 17.75 4.11 3.82
N GLY A 36 16.82 5.06 4.00
CA GLY A 36 16.66 6.22 3.12
C GLY A 36 15.22 6.74 3.04
N PRO A 37 14.22 5.88 2.73
CA PRO A 37 12.83 6.30 2.48
C PRO A 37 12.19 7.13 3.59
N LEU A 38 12.60 6.89 4.84
CA LEU A 38 12.10 7.62 6.00
C LEU A 38 12.39 9.12 5.96
N ALA A 39 13.38 9.56 5.19
CA ALA A 39 13.68 10.98 4.98
C ALA A 39 12.61 11.70 4.13
N LEU A 40 11.80 10.96 3.37
CA LEU A 40 10.73 11.50 2.52
C LEU A 40 9.38 11.57 3.23
N ILE A 41 9.27 11.04 4.46
CA ILE A 41 8.01 10.98 5.19
C ILE A 41 7.76 12.30 5.91
N ASP A 42 6.65 12.93 5.56
CA ASP A 42 6.09 14.10 6.24
C ASP A 42 4.54 14.03 6.27
N GLU A 43 3.90 15.12 6.64
CA GLU A 43 2.44 15.24 6.71
C GLU A 43 1.75 15.31 5.33
N ASN A 44 2.50 15.54 4.25
CA ASN A 44 1.99 15.68 2.89
C ASN A 44 2.19 14.41 2.05
N MET A 45 3.14 13.55 2.42
CA MET A 45 3.44 12.31 1.72
C MET A 45 2.40 11.22 2.06
N PRO A 46 1.54 10.80 1.12
CA PRO A 46 0.59 9.73 1.37
C PRO A 46 1.31 8.39 1.50
N VAL A 47 1.05 7.68 2.59
CA VAL A 47 1.60 6.34 2.85
C VAL A 47 0.47 5.33 2.89
N ILE A 48 0.60 4.23 2.15
CA ILE A 48 -0.26 3.06 2.32
C ILE A 48 0.55 1.98 3.02
N LEU A 49 0.04 1.47 4.14
CA LEU A 49 0.69 0.44 4.95
C LEU A 49 -0.18 -0.80 5.04
N ILE A 50 0.35 -1.95 4.62
CA ILE A 50 -0.31 -3.25 4.78
C ILE A 50 0.16 -3.85 6.10
N MET A 51 -0.74 -3.90 7.08
CA MET A 51 -0.50 -4.38 8.43
C MET A 51 -1.55 -5.43 8.82
N THR A 52 -1.48 -6.57 8.12
CA THR A 52 -2.30 -7.74 8.41
C THR A 52 -1.68 -8.59 9.54
N ARG A 53 -2.53 -9.31 10.27
CA ARG A 53 -2.19 -10.25 11.33
C ARG A 53 -1.51 -11.50 10.75
N ASP A 54 -0.20 -11.40 10.57
CA ASP A 54 0.70 -12.48 10.24
C ASP A 54 1.85 -12.57 11.25
N SER A 55 2.79 -13.49 11.03
CA SER A 55 4.00 -13.63 11.85
C SER A 55 4.93 -12.40 11.86
N LEU A 56 4.75 -11.46 10.93
CA LEU A 56 5.55 -10.26 10.77
C LEU A 56 4.84 -9.00 11.29
N TYR A 57 3.61 -9.11 11.76
CA TYR A 57 2.80 -8.02 12.32
C TYR A 57 3.58 -7.12 13.29
N PRO A 58 4.28 -7.63 14.33
CA PRO A 58 5.00 -6.77 15.28
C PRO A 58 6.09 -5.92 14.60
N LYS A 59 6.68 -6.46 13.52
CA LYS A 59 7.72 -5.75 12.77
C LYS A 59 7.14 -4.67 11.86
N VAL A 60 5.93 -4.87 11.34
CA VAL A 60 5.21 -3.85 10.56
C VAL A 60 4.68 -2.77 11.49
N GLN A 61 4.21 -3.13 12.70
CA GLN A 61 3.80 -2.17 13.72
C GLN A 61 4.95 -1.22 14.10
N SER A 62 6.18 -1.70 14.22
CA SER A 62 7.33 -0.81 14.42
C SER A 62 7.56 0.15 13.26
N ALA A 63 7.25 -0.24 12.01
CA ALA A 63 7.32 0.67 10.87
C ALA A 63 6.19 1.71 10.90
N TYR A 64 4.98 1.31 11.29
CA TYR A 64 3.86 2.22 11.54
C TYR A 64 4.24 3.33 12.53
N GLU A 65 4.77 2.96 13.70
CA GLU A 65 5.22 3.91 14.73
C GLU A 65 6.27 4.88 14.20
N GLN A 66 7.19 4.41 13.36
CA GLN A 66 8.22 5.26 12.74
C GLN A 66 7.65 6.29 11.76
N VAL A 67 6.60 5.92 11.01
CA VAL A 67 5.89 6.81 10.09
C VAL A 67 5.10 7.86 10.89
N THR A 68 4.31 7.43 11.88
CA THR A 68 3.48 8.34 12.67
C THR A 68 4.29 9.27 13.57
N ALA A 69 5.44 8.83 14.07
CA ALA A 69 6.38 9.69 14.81
C ALA A 69 6.91 10.87 13.98
N ARG A 70 6.78 10.82 12.64
CA ARG A 70 7.16 11.89 11.71
C ARG A 70 5.94 12.63 11.13
N LYS A 71 4.79 12.53 11.82
CA LYS A 71 3.50 13.11 11.38
C LYS A 71 2.93 12.51 10.11
N GLY A 72 3.51 11.42 9.59
CA GLY A 72 2.91 10.69 8.48
C GLY A 72 1.55 10.13 8.89
N LYS A 73 0.56 10.24 8.00
CA LYS A 73 -0.81 9.76 8.22
C LYS A 73 -1.11 8.60 7.27
N PRO A 74 -0.68 7.37 7.60
CA PRO A 74 -0.83 6.25 6.69
C PRO A 74 -2.30 5.82 6.55
N ILE A 75 -2.66 5.35 5.36
CA ILE A 75 -3.85 4.51 5.14
C ILE A 75 -3.44 3.08 5.45
N ILE A 76 -4.11 2.46 6.43
CA ILE A 76 -3.76 1.13 6.93
C ILE A 76 -4.71 0.10 6.32
N ILE A 77 -4.16 -0.90 5.63
CA ILE A 77 -4.88 -2.11 5.24
C ILE A 77 -4.66 -3.15 6.35
N ALA A 78 -5.71 -3.49 7.09
CA ALA A 78 -5.64 -4.32 8.29
C ALA A 78 -6.74 -5.39 8.31
N ASN A 79 -6.54 -6.43 9.12
CA ASN A 79 -7.58 -7.44 9.27
C ASN A 79 -8.75 -6.94 10.11
N THR A 80 -9.96 -7.34 9.71
CA THR A 80 -11.20 -7.02 10.42
C THR A 80 -11.10 -7.49 11.88
N GLY A 81 -11.44 -6.62 12.83
CA GLY A 81 -11.38 -6.93 14.26
C GLY A 81 -10.02 -6.67 14.92
N ASP A 82 -9.05 -6.09 14.21
CA ASP A 82 -7.76 -5.72 14.81
C ASP A 82 -7.88 -4.48 15.72
N GLU A 83 -7.97 -4.72 17.02
CA GLU A 83 -8.09 -3.67 18.05
C GLU A 83 -6.91 -2.70 18.09
N ASN A 84 -5.69 -3.18 17.79
CA ASN A 84 -4.48 -2.35 17.78
C ASN A 84 -4.50 -1.30 16.66
N VAL A 85 -5.23 -1.60 15.58
CA VAL A 85 -5.43 -0.66 14.47
C VAL A 85 -6.67 0.18 14.71
N ALA A 86 -7.71 -0.41 15.29
CA ALA A 86 -8.98 0.27 15.54
C ALA A 86 -8.83 1.52 16.40
N SER A 87 -7.94 1.51 17.39
CA SER A 87 -7.70 2.62 18.33
C SER A 87 -6.93 3.82 17.74
N ASN A 88 -6.34 3.68 16.55
CA ASN A 88 -5.49 4.71 15.95
C ASN A 88 -6.30 5.73 15.11
N ASP A 89 -5.84 6.98 15.00
CA ASP A 89 -6.53 8.05 14.23
C ASP A 89 -6.24 8.02 12.71
N CYS A 90 -5.83 6.87 12.18
CA CYS A 90 -5.48 6.70 10.77
C CYS A 90 -6.67 6.22 9.93
N HIS A 91 -6.64 6.47 8.62
CA HIS A 91 -7.60 5.85 7.70
C HIS A 91 -7.36 4.34 7.64
N LYS A 92 -8.45 3.56 7.60
CA LYS A 92 -8.39 2.10 7.69
C LYS A 92 -9.20 1.47 6.56
N ILE A 93 -8.64 0.44 5.96
CA ILE A 93 -9.32 -0.44 5.02
C ILE A 93 -9.27 -1.84 5.62
N TRP A 94 -10.45 -2.37 5.92
CA TRP A 94 -10.57 -3.68 6.56
C TRP A 94 -10.62 -4.79 5.51
N VAL A 95 -9.80 -5.81 5.69
CA VAL A 95 -9.84 -7.05 4.90
C VAL A 95 -10.11 -8.24 5.82
N PRO A 96 -10.76 -9.31 5.34
CA PRO A 96 -10.91 -10.52 6.13
C PRO A 96 -9.55 -11.15 6.47
N GLN A 97 -9.45 -11.82 7.62
CA GLN A 97 -8.29 -12.65 7.91
C GLN A 97 -8.32 -13.93 7.07
N THR A 98 -7.15 -14.35 6.60
CA THR A 98 -6.96 -15.59 5.86
C THR A 98 -5.58 -16.16 6.18
N VAL A 99 -5.26 -17.34 5.64
CA VAL A 99 -3.94 -17.96 5.77
C VAL A 99 -2.85 -17.06 5.17
N ASP A 100 -1.70 -16.98 5.84
CA ASP A 100 -0.61 -16.01 5.54
C ASP A 100 -0.24 -15.95 4.05
N CYS A 101 -0.11 -17.10 3.38
CA CYS A 101 0.28 -17.18 1.98
C CYS A 101 -0.79 -16.65 0.99
N LEU A 102 -2.06 -16.58 1.40
CA LEU A 102 -3.17 -16.08 0.58
C LEU A 102 -3.58 -14.65 0.93
N GLN A 103 -3.01 -14.06 2.00
CA GLN A 103 -3.39 -12.69 2.39
C GLN A 103 -3.16 -11.68 1.27
N GLY A 104 -2.11 -11.84 0.47
CA GLY A 104 -1.82 -11.00 -0.70
C GLY A 104 -2.97 -10.91 -1.71
N LEU A 105 -3.73 -12.00 -1.87
CA LEU A 105 -4.89 -12.03 -2.78
C LEU A 105 -6.04 -11.15 -2.30
N LEU A 106 -6.20 -11.01 -0.98
CA LEU A 106 -7.24 -10.15 -0.40
C LEU A 106 -6.76 -8.70 -0.28
N THR A 107 -5.49 -8.48 0.06
CA THR A 107 -4.93 -7.13 0.26
C THR A 107 -4.67 -6.40 -1.06
N ILE A 108 -4.58 -7.09 -2.20
CA ILE A 108 -4.41 -6.43 -3.50
C ILE A 108 -5.69 -5.78 -4.01
N ILE A 109 -6.86 -6.35 -3.71
CA ILE A 109 -8.17 -5.87 -4.16
C ILE A 109 -8.40 -4.40 -3.77
N PRO A 110 -8.23 -3.97 -2.50
CA PRO A 110 -8.41 -2.56 -2.15
C PRO A 110 -7.39 -1.64 -2.81
N LEU A 111 -6.18 -2.12 -3.12
CA LEU A 111 -5.17 -1.32 -3.83
C LEU A 111 -5.55 -1.09 -5.30
N GLN A 112 -6.11 -2.10 -5.96
CA GLN A 112 -6.65 -2.00 -7.32
C GLN A 112 -7.86 -1.05 -7.37
N LEU A 113 -8.77 -1.15 -6.41
CA LEU A 113 -9.91 -0.24 -6.30
C LEU A 113 -9.46 1.19 -5.99
N LEU A 114 -8.47 1.36 -5.11
CA LEU A 114 -7.90 2.66 -4.81
C LEU A 114 -7.28 3.29 -6.06
N SER A 115 -6.47 2.54 -6.82
CA SER A 115 -5.87 3.06 -8.06
C SER A 115 -6.92 3.45 -9.09
N TYR A 116 -7.97 2.63 -9.24
CA TYR A 116 -9.12 2.94 -10.11
C TYR A 116 -9.79 4.25 -9.70
N HIS A 117 -10.17 4.40 -8.43
CA HIS A 117 -10.85 5.60 -7.96
C HIS A 117 -9.97 6.85 -8.05
N LEU A 118 -8.66 6.72 -7.80
CA LEU A 118 -7.70 7.80 -8.01
C LEU A 118 -7.66 8.26 -9.48
N ALA A 119 -7.63 7.32 -10.42
CA ALA A 119 -7.64 7.62 -11.84
C ALA A 119 -8.94 8.28 -12.31
N VAL A 120 -10.09 7.77 -11.85
CA VAL A 120 -11.42 8.36 -12.13
C VAL A 120 -11.51 9.79 -11.59
N LEU A 121 -11.08 10.03 -10.34
CA LEU A 121 -11.07 11.37 -9.74
C LEU A 121 -10.11 12.33 -10.46
N ALA A 122 -9.01 11.80 -11.00
CA ALA A 122 -8.06 12.58 -11.80
C ALA A 122 -8.53 12.81 -13.25
N GLY A 123 -9.66 12.24 -13.68
CA GLY A 123 -10.18 12.35 -15.03
C GLY A 123 -9.31 11.65 -16.09
N VAL A 124 -8.59 10.59 -15.68
CA VAL A 124 -7.69 9.82 -16.56
C VAL A 124 -8.44 8.62 -17.16
N ASP A 125 -8.10 8.27 -18.40
CA ASP A 125 -8.56 7.02 -19.04
C ASP A 125 -7.95 5.81 -18.33
N VAL A 126 -8.79 5.07 -17.60
CA VAL A 126 -8.38 3.92 -16.80
C VAL A 126 -8.13 2.68 -17.67
N ASP A 127 -8.83 2.56 -18.79
CA ASP A 127 -8.74 1.40 -19.68
C ASP A 127 -7.55 1.53 -20.65
N CYS A 128 -7.25 2.76 -21.08
CA CYS A 128 -6.14 3.10 -21.97
C CYS A 128 -5.18 4.13 -21.34
N PRO A 129 -4.41 3.76 -20.30
CA PRO A 129 -3.42 4.67 -19.71
C PRO A 129 -2.35 5.05 -20.73
N ARG A 130 -1.92 6.32 -20.69
CA ARG A 130 -0.99 6.90 -21.66
C ARG A 130 0.31 6.11 -21.71
N ASN A 131 0.87 5.96 -22.91
CA ASN A 131 2.17 5.35 -23.16
C ASN A 131 2.31 3.89 -22.69
N LEU A 132 1.19 3.20 -22.42
CA LEU A 132 1.16 1.79 -22.07
C LEU A 132 0.43 0.98 -23.15
N ALA A 133 0.93 -0.22 -23.38
CA ALA A 133 0.29 -1.22 -24.22
C ALA A 133 -0.09 -2.42 -23.37
N LYS A 134 -1.18 -3.10 -23.73
CA LYS A 134 -1.65 -4.28 -22.98
C LYS A 134 -0.61 -5.41 -22.96
N SER A 135 0.18 -5.52 -24.01
CA SER A 135 1.28 -6.45 -24.16
C SER A 135 2.36 -5.77 -25.00
N VAL A 136 3.62 -5.90 -24.57
CA VAL A 136 4.77 -5.43 -25.34
C VAL A 136 5.23 -6.60 -26.21
N THR A 137 4.97 -6.51 -27.52
CA THR A 137 5.23 -7.60 -28.47
C THR A 137 6.44 -7.35 -29.38
N VAL A 138 7.16 -6.25 -29.15
CA VAL A 138 8.36 -5.84 -29.90
C VAL A 138 9.47 -5.51 -28.91
N GLU A 139 10.71 -5.86 -29.26
CA GLU A 139 11.93 -5.56 -28.49
C GLU A 139 12.45 -4.14 -28.75
#